data_AF-A0A1H2DAP1-F1
#
_entry.id   AF-A0A1H2DAP1-F1
#
_cell.length_a   1.000
_cell.length_b   1.000
_cell.length_c   1.000
_cell.angle_alpha   90.00
_cell.angle_beta   90.00
_cell.angle_gamma   90.00
#
_symmetry.space_group_name_H-M   'P 1'
#
loop_
_entity.id
_entity.type
_entity.pdbx_description
1 polymer ?
#
loop_
_entity_poly.entity_id
_entity_poly.type
_entity_poly.pdbx_seq_one_letter_code
_entity_poly.pdbx_strand_id
1 'polypeptide(L)' 'MDPMLLLLREQMSRKLAEVAGAMSATMEVLSATRTIAGDVRGTESLRAAIEELGTTRDQLLNQARALDAFAPTRA' A
#
# COMPACT_ATOMS: atom_id res chain seq x y z
N MET A 1 4.05 20.39 21.25
CA MET A 1 3.95 19.08 20.57
C MET A 1 5.27 18.36 20.76
N ASP A 2 5.27 17.08 21.11
CA ASP A 2 6.51 16.33 21.37
C ASP A 2 7.28 16.09 20.06
N PRO A 3 8.54 16.54 19.94
CA PRO A 3 9.35 16.36 18.73
C PRO A 3 9.63 14.90 18.38
N MET A 4 9.67 14.00 19.36
CA MET A 4 9.82 12.57 19.11
C MET A 4 8.58 11.96 18.48
N LEU A 5 7.38 12.40 18.88
CA LEU A 5 6.12 11.93 18.28
C LEU A 5 5.99 12.40 16.82
N LEU A 6 6.50 13.58 16.49
CA LEU A 6 6.55 14.08 15.11
C LEU A 6 7.49 13.25 14.23
N LEU A 7 8.70 12.96 14.71
CA LEU A 7 9.68 12.13 14.00
C LEU A 7 9.16 10.70 13.79
N LEU A 8 8.59 10.08 14.84
CA LEU A 8 8.02 8.74 14.76
C LEU A 8 6.90 8.68 13.71
N ARG A 9 6.03 9.69 13.68
CA ARG A 9 4.93 9.78 12.71
C ARG A 9 5.44 9.89 11.28
N GLU A 10 6.42 10.76 11.03
CA GLU A 10 7.01 10.93 9.69
C GLU A 10 7.72 9.65 9.21
N GLN A 11 8.39 8.93 10.12
CA GLN A 11 8.98 7.64 9.81
C GLN A 11 7.92 6.58 9.50
N MET A 12 6.83 6.53 10.28
CA MET A 12 5.72 5.60 10.03
C MET A 12 5.03 5.89 8.69
N SER A 13 4.72 7.16 8.40
CA SER A 13 4.12 7.56 7.12
C SER A 13 4.98 7.15 5.92
N ARG A 14 6.30 7.43 5.98
CA ARG A 14 7.25 6.98 4.95
C ARG A 14 7.28 5.47 4.79
N LYS A 15 7.37 4.72 5.89
CA LYS A 15 7.43 3.26 5.85
C LYS A 15 6.14 2.65 5.28
N LEU A 16 4.97 3.20 5.61
CA LEU A 16 3.70 2.76 5.04
C LEU A 16 3.65 3.04 3.52
N ALA A 17 4.13 4.20 3.08
CA ALA A 17 4.22 4.53 1.66
C ALA A 17 5.19 3.60 0.89
N GLU A 18 6.35 3.29 1.47
CA GLU A 18 7.32 2.35 0.90
C GLU A 18 6.72 0.95 0.72
N VAL A 19 6.06 0.42 1.75
CA VAL A 19 5.40 -0.89 1.68
C VAL A 19 4.27 -0.89 0.66
N ALA A 20 3.45 0.16 0.60
CA ALA A 20 2.42 0.30 -0.41
C ALA A 20 3.00 0.35 -1.83
N GLY A 21 4.15 1.01 -2.02
CA GLY A 21 4.89 1.02 -3.28
C GLY A 21 5.35 -0.39 -3.70
N ALA A 22 5.94 -1.15 -2.77
CA ALA A 22 6.37 -2.53 -3.03
C ALA A 22 5.19 -3.46 -3.36
N MET A 23 4.04 -3.29 -2.71
CA MET A 23 2.81 -4.00 -3.05
C MET A 23 2.34 -3.67 -4.46
N SER A 24 2.39 -2.39 -4.85
CA SER A 24 2.02 -1.97 -6.21
C SER A 24 2.92 -2.62 -7.28
N ALA A 25 4.23 -2.64 -7.06
CA ALA A 25 5.18 -3.33 -7.96
C ALA A 25 4.90 -4.84 -8.04
N THR A 26 4.54 -5.47 -6.91
CA THR A 26 4.17 -6.89 -6.88
C THR A 26 2.89 -7.14 -7.68
N MET A 27 1.88 -6.27 -7.53
CA MET A 27 0.63 -6.36 -8.30
C MET A 27 0.87 -6.22 -9.81
N GLU A 28 1.79 -5.36 -10.24
CA GLU A 28 2.16 -5.25 -11.66
C GLU A 28 2.73 -6.56 -12.21
N VAL A 29 3.66 -7.18 -11.47
CA VAL A 29 4.23 -8.48 -11.86
C VAL A 29 3.16 -9.57 -11.90
N LEU A 30 2.29 -9.64 -10.91
CA LEU A 30 1.20 -10.62 -10.86
C LEU A 30 0.18 -10.38 -11.99
N SER A 31 -0.11 -9.13 -12.32
CA SER A 31 -1.00 -8.76 -13.43
C SER A 31 -0.39 -9.10 -14.79
N ALA A 32 0.91 -8.85 -14.98
CA ALA A 32 1.64 -9.28 -16.17
C ALA A 32 1.66 -10.81 -16.28
N THR A 33 1.90 -11.51 -15.17
CA THR A 33 1.86 -12.98 -15.10
C THR A 33 0.49 -13.52 -15.50
N ARG A 34 -0.59 -12.93 -14.99
CA ARG A 34 -1.97 -13.27 -15.39
C ARG A 34 -2.21 -13.02 -16.87
N THR A 35 -1.70 -11.90 -17.40
CA THR A 35 -1.82 -11.57 -18.83
C THR A 35 -1.14 -12.62 -19.71
N ILE A 36 0.05 -13.10 -19.31
CA ILE A 36 0.78 -14.15 -20.01
C ILE A 36 0.07 -15.50 -19.90
N ALA A 37 -0.38 -15.86 -18.69
CA ALA A 37 -1.09 -17.11 -18.44
C ALA A 37 -2.45 -17.17 -19.17
N GLY A 38 -3.08 -16.01 -19.39
CA GLY A 38 -4.45 -15.89 -19.85
C GLY A 38 -5.46 -16.14 -18.72
N ASP A 39 -6.73 -15.81 -18.97
CA ASP A 39 -7.83 -16.14 -18.06
C ASP A 39 -8.23 -17.61 -18.21
N VAL A 40 -7.33 -18.49 -17.77
CA VAL A 40 -7.54 -19.94 -17.75
C VAL A 40 -8.13 -20.35 -16.41
N ARG A 41 -9.00 -21.37 -16.42
CA ARG A 41 -9.49 -22.03 -15.19
C ARG A 41 -8.32 -22.44 -14.31
N GLY A 42 -8.32 -22.02 -13.06
CA GLY A 42 -7.24 -22.23 -12.08
C GLY A 42 -6.47 -20.95 -11.71
N THR A 43 -6.70 -19.84 -12.40
CA THR A 43 -6.08 -18.53 -12.09
C THR A 43 -6.94 -17.65 -11.19
N GLU A 44 -8.09 -18.14 -10.71
CA GLU A 44 -8.99 -17.40 -9.83
C GLU A 44 -8.32 -16.99 -8.51
N SER A 45 -7.44 -17.85 -7.99
CA SER A 45 -6.61 -17.55 -6.82
C SER A 45 -5.62 -16.41 -7.08
N LEU A 46 -5.09 -16.30 -8.30
CA LEU A 46 -4.20 -15.20 -8.70
C LEU A 46 -4.98 -13.88 -8.79
N ARG A 47 -6.20 -13.90 -9.33
CA ARG A 47 -7.08 -12.72 -9.33
C ARG A 47 -7.39 -12.27 -7.90
N ALA A 48 -7.78 -13.21 -7.03
CA ALA A 48 -8.07 -12.91 -5.63
C ALA A 48 -6.85 -12.32 -4.89
N ALA A 49 -5.65 -12.85 -5.13
CA ALA A 49 -4.42 -12.33 -4.54
C ALA A 49 -4.13 -10.88 -5.00
N ILE A 50 -4.34 -10.55 -6.27
CA ILE A 50 -4.16 -9.17 -6.78
C ILE A 50 -5.18 -8.22 -6.12
N GLU A 51 -6.43 -8.65 -5.97
CA GLU A 51 -7.49 -7.86 -5.32
C GLU A 51 -7.23 -7.62 -3.82
N GLU A 52 -6.77 -8.65 -3.12
CA GLU A 52 -6.39 -8.56 -1.70
C GLU A 52 -5.20 -7.62 -1.52
N LEU A 53 -4.15 -7.76 -2.34
CA LEU A 53 -3.00 -6.86 -2.31
C LEU A 53 -3.40 -5.40 -2.59
N GLY A 54 -4.31 -5.17 -3.55
CA GLY A 54 -4.85 -3.84 -3.82
C GLY A 54 -5.58 -3.25 -2.62
N THR A 55 -6.42 -4.05 -1.96
CA THR A 55 -7.13 -3.64 -0.76
C THR A 55 -6.17 -3.29 0.38
N THR A 56 -5.15 -4.11 0.62
CA THR A 56 -4.16 -3.84 1.68
C THR A 56 -3.32 -2.61 1.36
N ARG A 57 -2.88 -2.43 0.11
CA ARG A 57 -2.16 -1.23 -0.33
C ARG A 57 -2.97 0.03 -0.04
N ASP A 58 -4.25 0.03 -0.39
CA ASP A 58 -5.12 1.19 -0.20
C ASP A 58 -5.34 1.49 1.29
N GLN A 59 -5.46 0.46 2.13
CA GLN A 59 -5.50 0.61 3.59
C GLN A 59 -4.21 1.26 4.14
N LEU A 60 -3.03 0.81 3.70
CA LEU A 60 -1.75 1.38 4.13
C LEU A 60 -1.61 2.85 3.72
N LEU A 61 -2.02 3.19 2.49
CA LEU A 61 -2.03 4.58 2.03
C LEU A 61 -2.99 5.45 2.83
N ASN A 62 -4.17 4.92 3.18
CA ASN A 62 -5.13 5.63 4.03
C ASN A 62 -4.59 5.83 5.45
N GLN A 63 -3.89 4.84 6.01
CA GLN A 63 -3.22 4.98 7.30
C GLN A 63 -2.12 6.04 7.27
N ALA A 64 -1.30 6.07 6.20
CA ALA A 64 -0.28 7.11 6.02
C ALA A 64 -0.91 8.52 5.94
N ARG A 65 -1.98 8.67 5.13
CA ARG A 65 -2.73 9.94 5.02
C ARG A 65 -3.35 10.36 6.35
N ALA A 66 -3.90 9.41 7.12
CA ALA A 66 -4.46 9.69 8.43
C ALA A 66 -3.38 10.20 9.39
N LEU A 67 -2.21 9.56 9.41
CA LEU A 67 -1.06 10.03 10.20
C LEU A 67 -0.67 11.45 9.81
N ASP A 68 -0.60 11.77 8.51
CA ASP A 68 -0.26 13.12 8.06
C ASP A 68 -1.35 14.15 8.41
N ALA A 69 -2.63 13.77 8.37
CA ALA A 69 -3.76 14.65 8.70
C ALA A 69 -3.83 15.02 10.20
N PHE A 70 -3.30 14.17 11.10
CA PHE A 70 -3.17 14.50 12.52
C PHE A 70 -2.01 15.48 12.81
N ALA A 71 -1.31 15.98 11.79
CA ALA A 71 -0.39 17.10 11.95
C ALA A 71 -1.19 18.40 12.14
N PRO A 72 -1.00 19.14 13.24
CA PRO A 72 -1.42 20.52 13.26
C PRO A 72 -0.64 21.23 12.15
N THR A 73 -1.36 21.74 11.15
CA THR A 73 -0.82 22.72 10.21
C THR A 73 -0.15 23.81 11.04
N ARG A 74 1.16 24.02 10.86
CA ARG A 74 1.88 25.18 11.40
C ARG A 74 1.04 26.43 11.06
N ALA A 75 0.45 27.05 12.08
CA ALA A 75 0.02 28.44 12.05
C ALA A 75 1.23 29.33 12.34
#